data_AF-A0A1F9UJB5-F1
#
_entry.id   AF-A0A1F9UJB5-F1
#
_cell.length_a   1.000
_cell.length_b   1.000
_cell.length_c   1.000
_cell.angle_alpha   90.00
_cell.angle_beta   90.00
_cell.angle_gamma   90.00
#
_symmetry.space_group_name_H-M   'P 1'
#
loop_
_entity.id
_entity.type
_entity.pdbx_description
1 polymer ?
#
loop_
_entity_poly.entity_id
_entity_poly.type
_entity_poly.pdbx_seq_one_letter_code
_entity_poly.pdbx_strand_id
1 'polypeptide(L)' 'MKAILEFDLPEEDAEHKLALDGWKWKSVCSELAQWLRSVHKHTDRKTLTVEEVRTRLHEEIASSGLSLD' A
#
# COMPACT_ATOMS: atom_id res chain seq x y z
N MET A 1 -32.13 5.92 23.36
CA MET A 1 -31.24 7.09 23.47
C MET A 1 -30.01 6.82 22.63
N LYS A 2 -29.60 7.78 21.80
CA LYS A 2 -28.38 7.71 20.99
C LYS A 2 -27.52 8.91 21.36
N ALA A 3 -26.33 8.66 21.89
CA ALA A 3 -25.30 9.67 22.06
C ALA A 3 -24.22 9.37 21.02
N ILE A 4 -23.81 10.40 20.27
CA ILE A 4 -22.69 10.33 19.33
C ILE A 4 -21.65 11.32 19.86
N LEU A 5 -20.41 10.87 19.97
CA LEU A 5 -19.27 11.67 20.39
C LEU A 5 -18.44 11.94 19.14
N GLU A 6 -18.36 13.20 18.72
CA GLU A 6 -17.67 13.65 17.50
C GLU A 6 -16.52 14.56 17.91
N PHE A 7 -15.31 14.23 17.46
CA PHE A 7 -14.11 15.02 17.68
C PHE A 7 -13.60 15.51 16.33
N ASP A 8 -13.43 16.82 16.20
CA ASP A 8 -12.74 17.44 15.08
C ASP A 8 -11.30 17.71 15.55
N LEU A 9 -10.37 16.81 15.21
CA LEU A 9 -8.95 16.92 15.56
C LEU A 9 -8.18 17.29 14.30
N PRO A 10 -7.99 18.59 14.01
CA PRO A 10 -7.24 19.05 12.84
C PRO A 10 -5.72 18.79 12.96
N GLU A 11 -5.22 18.54 14.16
CA GLU A 11 -3.85 18.09 14.35
C GLU A 11 -3.80 16.57 14.15
N GLU A 12 -3.07 16.17 13.10
CA GLU A 12 -2.67 14.78 12.80
C GLU A 12 -3.69 13.87 12.07
N ASP A 13 -4.66 14.41 11.30
CA ASP A 13 -5.56 13.58 10.46
C ASP A 13 -4.78 12.70 9.46
N ALA A 14 -3.65 13.18 8.95
CA ALA A 14 -2.78 12.41 8.07
C ALA A 14 -2.13 11.23 8.79
N GLU A 15 -1.56 11.43 9.98
CA GLU A 15 -0.96 10.38 10.81
C GLU A 15 -2.01 9.41 11.33
N HIS A 16 -3.21 9.89 11.68
CA HIS A 16 -4.33 9.05 12.09
C HIS A 16 -4.78 8.13 10.95
N LYS A 17 -4.99 8.67 9.75
CA LYS A 17 -5.30 7.88 8.55
C LYS A 17 -4.18 6.90 8.23
N LEU A 18 -2.93 7.32 8.33
CA LEU A 18 -1.77 6.45 8.13
C LEU A 18 -1.76 5.27 9.13
N ALA A 19 -2.08 5.52 10.39
CA ALA A 19 -2.17 4.48 11.41
C ALA A 19 -3.32 3.49 11.12
N LEU A 20 -4.48 4.00 10.69
CA LEU A 20 -5.62 3.17 10.28
C LEU A 20 -5.33 2.34 9.02
N ASP A 21 -4.61 2.92 8.06
CA ASP A 21 -4.28 2.31 6.79
C ASP A 21 -2.98 1.49 6.82
N GLY A 22 -2.28 1.44 7.97
CA GLY A 22 -1.02 0.72 8.11
C GLY A 22 -1.10 -0.76 7.70
N TRP A 23 -2.24 -1.41 7.92
CA TRP A 23 -2.45 -2.79 7.47
C TRP A 23 -2.55 -2.90 5.94
N LYS A 24 -3.11 -1.89 5.25
CA LYS A 24 -3.17 -1.83 3.79
C LYS A 24 -1.77 -1.67 3.22
N TRP A 25 -0.96 -0.78 3.81
CA TRP A 25 0.45 -0.63 3.43
C TRP A 25 1.24 -1.93 3.61
N LYS A 26 1.00 -2.66 4.71
CA LYS A 26 1.59 -3.99 4.90
C LYS A 26 1.14 -4.97 3.81
N SER A 27 -0.12 -4.91 3.37
CA SER A 27 -0.64 -5.73 2.29
C SER A 27 0.06 -5.44 0.97
N VAL A 28 0.18 -4.16 0.59
CA VAL A 28 0.93 -3.71 -0.61
C VAL A 28 2.35 -4.28 -0.63
N CYS A 29 3.08 -4.13 0.48
CA CYS A 29 4.44 -4.67 0.59
C CYS A 29 4.47 -6.21 0.46
N SER A 30 3.45 -6.90 0.99
CA SER A 30 3.36 -8.36 0.95
C SER A 30 3.09 -8.86 -0.47
N GLU A 31 2.14 -8.24 -1.18
CA GLU A 31 1.81 -8.58 -2.56
C GLU A 31 2.98 -8.29 -3.52
N LEU A 32 3.63 -7.13 -3.36
CA LEU A 32 4.81 -6.79 -4.15
C LEU A 32 5.95 -7.79 -3.93
N ALA A 33 6.20 -8.18 -2.67
CA ALA A 33 7.21 -9.19 -2.35
C ALA A 33 6.86 -10.57 -2.93
N GLN A 34 5.58 -10.97 -2.90
CA GLN A 34 5.10 -12.21 -3.50
C GLN A 34 5.29 -12.19 -5.02
N TRP A 35 4.98 -11.07 -5.68
CA TRP A 35 5.20 -10.91 -7.11
C TRP A 35 6.70 -11.02 -7.47
N LEU A 36 7.57 -10.29 -6.77
CA LEU A 36 9.03 -10.38 -6.99
C LEU A 36 9.55 -11.82 -6.81
N ARG A 37 9.05 -12.53 -5.79
CA ARG A 37 9.38 -13.93 -5.56
C ARG A 37 8.90 -14.83 -6.72
N SER A 38 7.70 -14.57 -7.24
CA SER A 38 7.16 -15.30 -8.39
C SER A 38 8.02 -15.10 -9.62
N VAL A 39 8.41 -13.86 -9.92
CA VAL A 39 9.34 -13.53 -11.02
C VAL A 39 10.65 -14.30 -10.84
N HIS A 40 11.24 -14.26 -9.66
CA HIS A 40 12.50 -14.95 -9.38
C HIS A 40 12.40 -16.47 -9.53
N LYS A 41 11.28 -17.08 -9.14
CA LYS A 41 11.09 -18.54 -9.13
C LYS A 41 10.68 -19.09 -10.49
N HIS A 42 9.89 -18.34 -11.25
CA HIS A 42 9.19 -18.85 -12.43
C HIS A 42 9.69 -18.26 -13.75
N THR A 43 10.65 -17.34 -13.70
CA THR A 43 11.24 -16.73 -14.91
C THR A 43 12.76 -16.82 -14.88
N ASP A 44 13.39 -16.90 -16.05
CA ASP A 44 14.85 -16.79 -16.18
C ASP A 44 15.35 -15.33 -16.06
N ARG A 45 14.44 -14.39 -15.77
CA ARG A 45 14.76 -12.96 -15.68
C ARG A 45 15.51 -12.69 -14.38
N LYS A 46 16.77 -12.27 -14.52
CA LYS A 46 17.62 -11.88 -13.38
C LYS A 46 17.48 -10.41 -13.00
N THR A 47 16.90 -9.60 -13.87
CA THR A 47 16.75 -8.14 -13.69
C THR A 47 15.36 -7.68 -14.09
N LEU A 48 14.87 -6.67 -13.37
CA LEU A 48 13.64 -5.94 -13.66
C LEU A 48 14.02 -4.49 -13.99
N THR A 49 13.23 -3.86 -14.86
CA THR A 49 13.41 -2.44 -15.15
C THR A 49 12.80 -1.61 -14.03
N VAL A 50 13.33 -0.40 -13.81
CA VAL A 50 12.78 0.54 -12.81
C VAL A 50 11.31 0.84 -13.09
N GLU A 51 10.95 1.03 -14.36
CA GLU A 51 9.57 1.36 -14.75
C GLU A 51 8.59 0.23 -14.48
N GLU A 52 9.00 -1.02 -14.67
CA GLU A 52 8.17 -2.19 -14.40
C GLU A 52 7.87 -2.33 -12.91
N VAL A 53 8.89 -2.16 -12.07
CA VAL A 53 8.72 -2.22 -10.60
C VAL A 53 7.86 -1.04 -10.13
N ARG A 54 8.09 0.15 -10.67
CA ARG A 54 7.31 1.35 -10.34
C ARG A 54 5.85 1.18 -10.73
N THR A 55 5.57 0.68 -11.94
CA THR A 55 4.22 0.40 -12.41
C THR A 55 3.53 -0.59 -11.48
N ARG A 56 4.21 -1.71 -11.15
CA ARG A 56 3.64 -2.72 -10.27
C ARG A 56 3.33 -2.19 -8.88
N LEU A 57 4.23 -1.38 -8.30
CA LEU A 57 4.00 -0.74 -7.00
C LEU A 57 2.75 0.16 -7.03
N HIS A 58 2.61 1.00 -8.05
CA HIS A 58 1.44 1.88 -8.15
C HIS A 58 0.13 1.11 -8.37
N GLU A 59 0.16 -0.02 -9.11
CA GLU A 59 -1.00 -0.91 -9.24
C GLU A 59 -1.46 -1.45 -7.87
N GLU A 60 -0.54 -1.90 -7.03
CA GLU A 60 -0.87 -2.46 -5.70
C GLU A 60 -1.36 -1.39 -4.71
N ILE A 61 -0.80 -0.19 -4.79
CA ILE A 61 -1.25 0.95 -3.98
C ILE A 61 -2.67 1.35 -4.38
N ALA A 62 -2.93 1.45 -5.67
CA ALA A 62 -4.26 1.76 -6.20
C ALA A 62 -5.29 0.67 -5.86
N SER A 63 -4.91 -0.62 -5.95
CA SER A 63 -5.80 -1.74 -5.60
C SER A 63 -6.19 -1.74 -4.13
N SER A 64 -5.32 -1.23 -3.26
CA SER A 64 -5.53 -1.11 -1.81
C SER A 64 -6.28 0.18 -1.42
N GLY A 65 -6.62 1.05 -2.38
CA GLY A 65 -7.30 2.33 -2.13
C GLY A 65 -6.42 3.34 -1.40
N LEU A 66 -5.10 3.24 -1.56
CA LEU A 66 -4.11 4.15 -0.98
C LEU A 66 -3.63 5.15 -2.02
N SER A 67 -3.03 6.25 -1.55
CA SER A 67 -2.33 7.24 -2.37
C SER A 67 -0.93 7.48 -1.81
N LEU A 68 0.02 7.76 -2.71
CA LEU A 68 1.39 8.19 -2.38
C LEU A 68 1.57 9.72 -2.52
N ASP A 69 0.53 10.42 -2.99
CA ASP A 69 0.49 11.87 -3.22
C ASP A 69 0.10 12.66 -1.98
#